data_AF-A0A0R2M3U5-F1
#
_entry.id   AF-A0A0R2M3U5-F1
#
_cell.length_a   1.000
_cell.length_b   1.000
_cell.length_c   1.000
_cell.angle_alpha   90.00
_cell.angle_beta   90.00
_cell.angle_gamma   90.00
#
_symmetry.space_group_name_H-M   'P 1'
#
loop_
_entity.id
_entity.type
_entity.pdbx_description
1 polymer ?
#
loop_
_entity_poly.entity_id
_entity_poly.type
_entity_poly.pdbx_seq_one_letter_code
_entity_poly.pdbx_strand_id
1 'polypeptide(L)'
;MMTKKTNKIIIGAISILLILFFAVKVTLWGREVYLNSDDHISSVVTKKTNNILSKHDLSEMKQLASDAKTYNLLKQTSKSTKAENTSGYQGKEDSMPSYTTEIDGKNVNIQITRTGKYDWGIRRIEEQ
;
A
#
# COMPACT_ATOMS: atom_id res chain seq x y z
N MET A 1 11.51 55.64 -9.13
CA MET A 1 11.32 55.49 -7.67
C MET A 1 9.95 54.87 -7.45
N MET A 2 9.84 53.60 -7.02
CA MET A 2 8.53 52.96 -6.79
C MET A 2 7.81 53.60 -5.60
N THR A 3 6.49 53.76 -5.68
CA THR A 3 5.70 54.34 -4.59
C THR A 3 5.53 53.32 -3.44
N LYS A 4 5.44 53.79 -2.19
CA LYS A 4 5.22 52.93 -1.00
C LYS A 4 4.02 51.98 -1.15
N LYS A 5 2.98 52.40 -1.89
CA LYS A 5 1.78 51.59 -2.17
C LYS A 5 2.10 50.41 -3.10
N THR A 6 2.86 50.66 -4.17
CA THR A 6 3.33 49.62 -5.09
C THR A 6 4.18 48.57 -4.37
N ASN A 7 5.10 49.01 -3.49
CA ASN A 7 5.94 48.09 -2.72
C ASN A 7 5.11 47.20 -1.76
N LYS A 8 4.10 47.76 -1.09
CA LYS A 8 3.20 46.97 -0.22
C LYS A 8 2.41 45.91 -0.98
N ILE A 9 1.92 46.25 -2.17
CA ILE A 9 1.19 45.30 -3.03
C ILE A 9 2.13 44.19 -3.50
N ILE A 10 3.34 44.53 -3.95
CA ILE A 10 4.35 43.57 -4.39
C ILE A 10 4.74 42.62 -3.24
N ILE A 11 5.04 43.16 -2.06
CA ILE A 11 5.37 42.34 -0.87
C ILE A 11 4.22 41.41 -0.52
N GLY A 12 2.97 41.91 -0.48
CA GLY A 12 1.79 41.09 -0.20
C GLY A 12 1.61 39.96 -1.22
N ALA A 13 1.80 40.25 -2.51
CA ALA A 13 1.73 39.25 -3.57
C ALA A 13 2.83 38.17 -3.42
N ILE A 14 4.06 38.57 -3.11
CA ILE A 14 5.18 37.65 -2.86
C ILE A 14 4.87 36.76 -1.64
N SER A 15 4.37 37.33 -0.55
CA SER A 15 4.00 36.56 0.65
C SER A 15 2.92 35.53 0.35
N ILE A 16 1.88 35.87 -0.42
CA ILE A 16 0.84 34.92 -0.83
C ILE A 16 1.42 33.80 -1.69
N LEU A 17 2.27 34.14 -2.66
CA LEU A 17 2.92 33.14 -3.52
C LEU A 17 3.79 32.17 -2.71
N LEU A 18 4.52 32.67 -1.70
CA LEU A 18 5.30 31.83 -0.79
C LEU A 18 4.40 30.91 0.04
N ILE A 19 3.29 31.42 0.59
CA ILE A 19 2.33 30.59 1.34
C ILE A 19 1.77 29.48 0.47
N LEU A 20 1.34 29.79 -0.76
CA LEU A 20 0.84 28.80 -1.71
C LEU A 20 1.92 27.77 -2.08
N PHE A 21 3.16 28.21 -2.29
CA PHE A 21 4.28 27.31 -2.57
C PHE A 21 4.52 26.32 -1.42
N PHE A 22 4.55 26.80 -0.17
CA PHE A 22 4.72 25.92 1.00
C PHE A 22 3.52 24.99 1.19
N ALA A 23 2.29 25.46 1.00
CA ALA A 23 1.09 24.62 1.09
C ALA A 23 1.16 23.43 0.12
N VAL A 24 1.51 23.68 -1.14
CA VAL A 24 1.70 22.63 -2.16
C VAL A 24 2.79 21.65 -1.73
N LYS A 25 3.93 22.13 -1.21
CA LYS A 25 5.03 21.28 -0.75
C LYS A 25 4.62 20.37 0.40
N VAL A 26 3.89 20.90 1.39
CA VAL A 26 3.37 20.12 2.52
C VAL A 26 2.41 19.04 2.05
N THR A 27 1.49 19.35 1.12
CA THR A 27 0.56 18.36 0.56
C THR A 27 1.29 17.24 -0.20
N LEU A 28 2.28 17.60 -1.02
CA LEU A 28 3.09 16.60 -1.74
C LEU A 28 3.88 15.71 -0.79
N TRP A 29 4.46 16.28 0.26
CA TRP A 29 5.22 15.52 1.25
C TRP A 29 4.32 14.60 2.08
N GLY A 30 3.16 15.09 2.53
CA GLY A 30 2.18 14.26 3.25
C GLY A 30 1.69 13.08 2.42
N ARG A 31 1.48 13.28 1.11
CA ARG A 31 1.17 12.19 0.18
C ARG A 31 2.31 11.18 0.07
N GLU A 32 3.56 11.64 -0.04
CA GLU A 32 4.73 10.77 -0.09
C GLU A 32 4.85 9.90 1.16
N VAL A 33 4.64 10.50 2.34
CA VAL A 33 4.69 9.82 3.64
C VAL A 33 3.59 8.78 3.72
N TYR A 34 2.35 9.13 3.35
CA TYR A 34 1.23 8.18 3.36
C TYR A 34 1.45 7.02 2.38
N LEU A 35 1.88 7.27 1.14
CA LEU A 35 2.07 6.20 0.15
C LEU A 35 3.20 5.22 0.53
N ASN A 36 4.08 5.60 1.45
CA ASN A 36 5.12 4.74 2.01
C ASN A 36 4.80 4.26 3.43
N SER A 37 3.64 4.62 4.00
CA SER A 37 3.28 4.22 5.35
C SER A 37 2.82 2.77 5.39
N ASP A 38 3.01 2.16 6.56
CA ASP A 38 2.60 0.78 6.80
C ASP A 38 1.09 0.59 6.61
N ASP A 39 0.28 1.53 7.08
CA ASP A 39 -1.18 1.54 6.89
C ASP A 39 -1.57 1.46 5.41
N HIS A 40 -0.89 2.24 4.55
CA HIS A 40 -1.16 2.23 3.13
C HIS A 40 -0.78 0.88 2.52
N ILE A 41 0.40 0.35 2.85
CA ILE A 41 0.88 -0.91 2.30
C ILE A 41 0.00 -2.08 2.77
N SER A 42 -0.41 -2.11 4.04
CA SER A 42 -1.35 -3.10 4.58
C SER A 42 -2.71 -3.05 3.86
N SER A 43 -3.21 -1.84 3.54
CA SER A 43 -4.41 -1.67 2.71
C SER A 43 -4.23 -2.21 1.30
N VAL A 44 -3.07 -1.96 0.67
CA VAL A 44 -2.73 -2.50 -0.66
C VAL A 44 -2.65 -4.02 -0.65
N VAL A 45 -2.02 -4.61 0.37
CA VAL A 45 -1.97 -6.07 0.59
C VAL A 45 -3.38 -6.63 0.65
N THR A 46 -4.22 -6.10 1.54
CA THR A 46 -5.63 -6.51 1.70
C THR A 46 -6.38 -6.47 0.38
N LYS A 47 -6.25 -5.35 -0.36
CA LYS A 47 -6.93 -5.16 -1.64
C LYS A 47 -6.46 -6.15 -2.70
N LYS A 48 -5.15 -6.42 -2.79
CA LYS A 48 -4.58 -7.33 -3.79
C LYS A 48 -4.92 -8.79 -3.48
N THR A 49 -4.85 -9.20 -2.22
CA THR A 49 -5.27 -10.54 -1.79
C THR A 49 -6.76 -10.74 -2.10
N ASN A 50 -7.61 -9.77 -1.79
CA ASN A 50 -9.04 -9.81 -2.15
C ASN A 50 -9.29 -9.90 -3.66
N ASN A 51 -8.46 -9.26 -4.48
CA ASN A 51 -8.53 -9.37 -5.93
C ASN A 51 -8.15 -10.78 -6.42
N ILE A 52 -7.11 -11.40 -5.86
CA ILE A 52 -6.74 -12.80 -6.16
C ILE A 52 -7.88 -13.75 -5.79
N LEU A 53 -8.42 -13.62 -4.56
CA LEU A 53 -9.52 -14.44 -4.05
C LEU A 53 -10.79 -14.32 -4.92
N SER A 54 -11.18 -13.09 -5.28
CA SER A 54 -12.39 -12.85 -6.07
C SER A 54 -12.28 -13.28 -7.54
N LYS A 55 -11.11 -13.17 -8.15
CA LYS A 55 -10.85 -13.74 -9.48
C LYS A 55 -10.92 -15.26 -9.44
N HIS A 56 -10.37 -15.86 -8.38
CA HIS A 56 -10.29 -17.30 -8.18
C HIS A 56 -9.62 -18.01 -9.37
N ASP A 57 -8.55 -17.40 -9.89
CA ASP A 57 -7.70 -18.00 -10.91
C ASP A 57 -6.76 -19.02 -10.24
N LEU A 58 -7.03 -20.30 -10.47
CA LEU A 58 -6.28 -21.39 -9.85
C LEU A 58 -4.83 -21.45 -10.31
N SER A 59 -4.50 -20.96 -11.51
CA SER A 59 -3.12 -20.89 -11.99
C SER A 59 -2.35 -19.82 -11.23
N GLU A 60 -2.92 -18.62 -11.07
CA GLU A 60 -2.34 -17.54 -10.27
C GLU A 60 -2.18 -17.96 -8.80
N MET A 61 -3.21 -18.56 -8.21
CA MET A 61 -3.16 -19.06 -6.83
C MET A 61 -2.07 -20.12 -6.64
N LYS A 62 -1.88 -21.03 -7.60
CA LYS A 62 -0.82 -22.05 -7.54
C LYS A 62 0.57 -21.45 -7.64
N GLN A 63 0.75 -20.40 -8.46
CA GLN A 63 2.03 -19.72 -8.60
C GLN A 63 2.42 -18.92 -7.35
N LEU A 64 1.42 -18.34 -6.67
CA LEU A 64 1.64 -17.53 -5.47
C LEU A 64 1.75 -18.36 -4.19
N ALA A 65 1.17 -19.54 -4.14
CA ALA A 65 1.25 -20.41 -2.97
C ALA A 65 2.70 -20.87 -2.69
N SER A 66 3.10 -20.85 -1.42
CA SER A 66 4.39 -21.34 -0.93
C SER A 66 4.59 -22.84 -1.16
N ASP A 67 3.50 -23.59 -1.06
CA ASP A 67 3.46 -25.05 -1.00
C ASP A 67 2.05 -25.57 -1.33
N ALA A 68 1.90 -26.90 -1.31
CA ALA A 68 0.63 -27.56 -1.58
C ALA A 68 -0.44 -27.32 -0.52
N LYS A 69 -0.05 -27.12 0.75
CA LYS A 69 -0.98 -26.84 1.87
C LYS A 69 -1.67 -25.49 1.62
N THR A 70 -0.87 -24.46 1.38
CA THR A 70 -1.34 -23.11 1.08
C THR A 70 -2.15 -23.06 -0.22
N TYR A 71 -1.72 -23.79 -1.26
CA TYR A 71 -2.51 -23.86 -2.49
C TYR A 71 -3.88 -24.50 -2.25
N ASN A 72 -3.96 -25.56 -1.45
CA ASN A 72 -5.23 -26.20 -1.12
C ASN A 72 -6.15 -25.28 -0.32
N LEU A 73 -5.61 -24.52 0.65
CA LEU A 73 -6.35 -23.47 1.34
C LEU A 73 -6.95 -22.47 0.35
N LEU A 74 -6.12 -21.88 -0.52
CA LEU A 74 -6.56 -20.89 -1.51
C LEU A 74 -7.60 -21.44 -2.47
N LYS A 75 -7.40 -22.68 -2.94
CA LYS A 75 -8.33 -23.37 -3.85
C LYS A 75 -9.68 -23.65 -3.20
N GLN A 76 -9.75 -23.85 -1.88
CA GLN A 76 -10.99 -24.10 -1.14
C GLN A 76 -11.79 -22.82 -0.84
N THR A 77 -11.17 -21.65 -0.96
CA THR A 77 -11.88 -20.38 -0.81
C THR A 77 -12.95 -20.19 -1.88
N SER A 78 -13.95 -19.38 -1.56
CA SER A 78 -14.96 -18.95 -2.53
C SER A 78 -14.59 -17.58 -3.12
N LYS A 79 -15.17 -17.22 -4.27
CA LYS A 79 -15.03 -15.85 -4.84
C LYS A 79 -15.52 -14.74 -3.90
N SER A 80 -16.38 -15.07 -2.94
CA SER A 80 -16.87 -14.17 -1.90
C SER A 80 -15.95 -14.08 -0.68
N THR A 81 -15.04 -15.03 -0.49
CA THR A 81 -14.08 -15.04 0.62
C THR A 81 -13.24 -13.77 0.58
N LYS A 82 -13.01 -13.18 1.75
CA LYS A 82 -12.20 -11.97 1.91
C LYS A 82 -10.97 -12.23 2.75
N ALA A 83 -9.93 -11.50 2.42
CA ALA A 83 -8.80 -11.25 3.30
C ALA A 83 -9.16 -10.08 4.22
N GLU A 84 -8.98 -10.29 5.53
CA GLU A 84 -9.27 -9.32 6.57
C GLU A 84 -8.17 -9.29 7.63
N ASN A 85 -8.29 -8.36 8.59
CA ASN A 85 -7.36 -8.23 9.73
C ASN A 85 -5.88 -8.19 9.34
N THR A 86 -5.55 -7.57 8.20
CA THR A 86 -4.16 -7.46 7.74
C THR A 86 -3.33 -6.69 8.76
N SER A 87 -2.23 -7.29 9.22
CA SER A 87 -1.33 -6.73 10.21
C SER A 87 -0.61 -5.49 9.69
N GLY A 88 0.19 -4.87 10.56
CA GLY A 88 1.31 -4.04 10.11
C GLY A 88 2.48 -4.89 9.59
N TYR A 89 3.56 -4.22 9.21
CA TYR A 89 4.80 -4.84 8.72
C TYR A 89 5.39 -5.84 9.73
N GLN A 90 5.71 -7.05 9.27
CA GLN A 90 6.26 -8.15 10.09
C GLN A 90 7.62 -8.67 9.61
N GLY A 91 8.18 -8.09 8.54
CA GLY A 91 9.50 -8.48 8.03
C GLY A 91 10.60 -8.18 9.04
N LYS A 92 11.48 -9.16 9.33
CA LYS A 92 12.66 -8.92 10.19
C LYS A 92 13.80 -8.19 9.45
N GLU A 93 13.79 -8.24 8.13
CA GLU A 93 14.74 -7.59 7.24
C GLU A 93 13.99 -6.92 6.09
N ASP A 94 14.47 -5.74 5.65
CA ASP A 94 13.92 -4.95 4.54
C ASP A 94 13.84 -5.72 3.20
N SER A 95 14.49 -6.88 3.13
CA SER A 95 14.62 -7.73 1.94
C SER A 95 13.37 -8.58 1.66
N MET A 96 12.51 -8.81 2.66
CA MET A 96 11.29 -9.62 2.52
C MET A 96 10.13 -9.03 3.32
N PRO A 97 9.53 -7.91 2.84
CA PRO A 97 8.35 -7.33 3.46
C PRO A 97 7.20 -8.35 3.49
N SER A 98 6.70 -8.63 4.70
CA SER A 98 5.63 -9.57 4.96
C SER A 98 4.55 -8.97 5.85
N TYR A 99 3.33 -9.41 5.60
CA TYR A 99 2.12 -9.03 6.32
C TYR A 99 1.32 -10.30 6.61
N THR A 100 0.71 -10.42 7.79
CA THR A 100 -0.27 -11.48 8.06
C THR A 100 -1.65 -10.96 7.73
N THR A 101 -2.47 -11.75 7.06
CA THR A 101 -3.91 -11.51 6.89
C THR A 101 -4.69 -12.78 7.22
N GLU A 102 -5.94 -12.62 7.60
CA GLU A 102 -6.86 -13.74 7.83
C GLU A 102 -7.64 -14.04 6.54
N ILE A 103 -7.64 -15.31 6.13
CA ILE A 103 -8.43 -15.84 5.02
C ILE A 103 -9.18 -17.05 5.54
N ASP A 104 -10.51 -16.99 5.56
CA ASP A 104 -11.38 -18.11 6.00
C ASP A 104 -11.00 -18.65 7.39
N GLY A 105 -10.73 -17.75 8.35
CA GLY A 105 -10.33 -18.12 9.71
C GLY A 105 -8.90 -18.64 9.85
N LYS A 106 -8.08 -18.57 8.78
CA LYS A 106 -6.67 -18.96 8.79
C LYS A 106 -5.76 -17.75 8.62
N ASN A 107 -4.74 -17.68 9.46
CA ASN A 107 -3.68 -16.69 9.28
C ASN A 107 -2.76 -17.10 8.14
N VAL A 108 -2.49 -16.16 7.25
CA VAL A 108 -1.69 -16.36 6.05
C VAL A 108 -0.70 -15.22 5.93
N ASN A 109 0.57 -15.56 5.78
CA ASN A 109 1.64 -14.64 5.47
C ASN A 109 1.60 -14.26 3.99
N ILE A 110 1.55 -12.96 3.72
CA ILE A 110 1.62 -12.37 2.39
C ILE A 110 2.97 -11.68 2.26
N GLN A 111 3.86 -12.27 1.47
CA GLN A 111 5.12 -11.65 1.08
C GLN A 111 4.87 -10.76 -0.12
N ILE A 112 5.34 -9.52 -0.03
CA ILE A 112 5.20 -8.54 -1.11
C ILE A 112 6.55 -8.20 -1.73
N THR A 113 6.50 -7.55 -2.88
CA THR A 113 7.68 -6.99 -3.53
C THR A 113 7.34 -5.63 -4.14
N ARG A 114 8.29 -4.70 -4.11
CA ARG A 114 8.11 -3.37 -4.69
C ARG A 114 8.23 -3.49 -6.21
N THR A 115 7.17 -3.10 -6.91
CA THR A 115 7.05 -3.13 -8.39
C THR A 115 7.14 -1.74 -9.03
N GLY A 116 7.00 -0.69 -8.24
CA GLY A 116 7.13 0.71 -8.63
C GLY A 116 7.37 1.59 -7.40
N LYS A 117 7.47 2.91 -7.57
CA LYS A 117 7.81 3.81 -6.46
C LYS A 117 6.86 3.70 -5.27
N TYR A 118 5.56 3.48 -5.54
CA TYR A 118 4.52 3.26 -4.53
C TYR A 118 3.68 2.00 -4.82
N ASP A 119 4.14 1.15 -5.74
CA ASP A 119 3.39 -0.01 -6.19
C ASP A 119 3.99 -1.28 -5.62
N TRP A 120 3.13 -2.11 -5.03
CA TRP A 120 3.52 -3.37 -4.42
C TRP A 120 2.79 -4.53 -5.10
N GLY A 121 3.50 -5.64 -5.33
CA GLY A 121 2.95 -6.90 -5.84
C GLY A 121 2.97 -7.97 -4.75
N ILE A 122 2.06 -8.95 -4.84
CA ILE A 122 2.13 -10.16 -4.02
C ILE A 122 3.11 -11.10 -4.69
N ARG A 123 4.12 -11.54 -3.94
CA ARG A 123 5.16 -12.47 -4.41
C ARG A 123 4.87 -13.89 -3.99
N ARG A 124 4.41 -14.07 -2.75
CA ARG A 124 4.17 -15.39 -2.14
C ARG A 124 3.10 -15.28 -1.06
N ILE A 125 2.31 -16.32 -0.95
CA ILE A 125 1.27 -16.53 0.06
C ILE A 125 1.65 -17.82 0.80
N GLU A 126 1.60 -17.81 2.13
CA GLU A 126 2.03 -18.93 2.97
C GLU A 126 1.11 -19.07 4.18
N GLU A 127 0.39 -20.19 4.29
CA GLU A 127 -0.40 -20.50 5.47
C GLU A 127 0.51 -20.71 6.69
N GLN A 128 0.16 -20.12 7.83
CA GLN A 128 0.89 -20.30 9.09
C GLN A 128 0.67 -21.71 9.70
#